data_AF-A0A2T0QK51-F1
#
_entry.id   AF-A0A2T0QK51-F1
#
_cell.length_a   1.000
_cell.length_b   1.000
_cell.length_c   1.000
_cell.angle_alpha   90.00
_cell.angle_beta   90.00
_cell.angle_gamma   90.00
#
_symmetry.space_group_name_H-M   'P 1'
#
loop_
_entity.id
_entity.type
_entity.pdbx_description
1 polymer ?
#
loop_
_entity_poly.entity_id
_entity_poly.type
_entity_poly.pdbx_seq_one_letter_code
_entity_poly.pdbx_strand_id
1 'polypeptide(L)'
;MKFEAITFASLCSSLEAEFKYRGVPEATKVSLIAEHIRGVVDSASISDGEDGPAEVSSQKLAMEVRRRVAPLFAHADGDGQEFSVSGEIDAMVHLDEIWGATTGGYAVSPPRLLAIDDTMSLLIGGGATRVLPKAIRKDIEQAGRARILTMSSSLDAEFEGVPEQTLQSWLGLPRESAHSWSTDFLESIKLTGPLDDEAENLLVLNERSWGPVAKCTGPLGRRLARRAVSIYGNPSFQYYLCNLKARAGNFPAVESLARIDRQEARRLQPFMSSSENCRPTVRCETSGPEICIELSWPLPEPENKLLHLGWMYPVPECDNPWPQKYYFSAKLYPFLANALDILGYSLNIHTS
;
A
#
# COMPACT_ATOMS: atom_id res chain seq x y z
N MET A 1 31.57 27.08 22.46
CA MET A 1 30.77 26.31 21.47
C MET A 1 29.46 25.95 22.12
N LYS A 2 28.33 26.38 21.55
CA LYS A 2 27.01 25.86 21.93
C LYS A 2 26.76 24.63 21.05
N PHE A 3 26.52 23.48 21.65
CA PHE A 3 26.06 22.29 20.93
C PHE A 3 24.55 22.45 20.74
N GLU A 4 24.13 22.83 19.55
CA GLU A 4 22.72 22.81 19.18
C GLU A 4 22.34 21.39 18.76
N ALA A 5 21.18 20.92 19.22
CA ALA A 5 20.65 19.63 18.82
C ALA A 5 20.31 19.68 17.32
N ILE A 6 20.81 18.70 16.56
CA ILE A 6 20.47 18.54 15.15
C ILE A 6 19.02 18.02 15.08
N THR A 7 18.15 18.74 14.38
CA THR A 7 16.73 18.37 14.21
C THR A 7 16.47 17.89 12.79
N PHE A 8 15.36 17.20 12.57
CA PHE A 8 14.95 16.84 11.20
C PHE A 8 14.80 18.10 10.32
N ALA A 9 14.20 19.17 10.83
CA ALA A 9 14.04 20.43 10.11
C ALA A 9 15.39 21.04 9.66
N SER A 10 16.45 20.94 10.47
CA SER A 10 17.77 21.47 10.09
C SER A 10 18.52 20.56 9.11
N LEU A 11 18.20 19.26 9.06
CA LEU A 11 18.77 18.31 8.11
C LEU A 11 17.99 18.19 6.81
N CYS A 12 16.70 18.57 6.78
CA CYS A 12 15.79 18.27 5.69
C CYS A 12 16.36 18.65 4.32
N SER A 13 16.84 19.88 4.13
CA SER A 13 17.41 20.30 2.83
C SER A 13 18.66 19.51 2.41
N SER A 14 19.45 19.03 3.38
CA SER A 14 20.62 18.18 3.08
C SER A 14 20.18 16.77 2.67
N LEU A 15 19.17 16.21 3.34
CA LEU A 15 18.57 14.93 2.99
C LEU A 15 17.86 15.00 1.64
N GLU A 16 17.11 16.05 1.36
CA GLU A 16 16.48 16.30 0.06
C GLU A 16 17.52 16.40 -1.07
N ALA A 17 18.69 16.97 -0.80
CA ALA A 17 19.80 17.01 -1.76
C ALA A 17 20.41 15.62 -1.99
N GLU A 18 20.59 14.82 -0.94
CA GLU A 18 21.08 13.44 -1.02
C GLU A 18 20.10 12.54 -1.78
N PHE A 19 18.80 12.63 -1.45
CA PHE A 19 17.73 11.87 -2.09
C PHE A 19 17.32 12.42 -3.46
N LYS A 20 17.77 13.63 -3.83
CA LYS A 20 17.43 14.33 -5.07
C LYS A 20 15.94 14.58 -5.29
N TYR A 21 15.15 14.54 -4.21
CA TYR A 21 13.73 14.87 -4.20
C TYR A 21 13.50 15.99 -3.18
N ARG A 22 12.94 17.12 -3.62
CA ARG A 22 12.92 18.37 -2.84
C ARG A 22 11.51 18.92 -2.66
N GLY A 23 11.32 19.67 -1.58
CA GLY A 23 10.11 20.42 -1.29
C GLY A 23 9.02 19.61 -0.61
N VAL A 24 9.34 18.39 -0.15
CA VAL A 24 8.38 17.44 0.43
C VAL A 24 8.96 16.80 1.70
N PRO A 25 8.77 17.44 2.87
CA PRO A 25 9.36 16.97 4.11
C PRO A 25 8.90 15.56 4.52
N GLU A 26 7.63 15.21 4.32
CA GLU A 26 7.11 13.89 4.71
C GLU A 26 7.70 12.78 3.83
N ALA A 27 7.83 13.01 2.52
CA ALA A 27 8.55 12.09 1.63
C ALA A 27 10.00 11.91 2.08
N THR A 28 10.67 13.00 2.47
CA THR A 28 12.06 12.97 2.95
C THR A 28 12.20 12.16 4.24
N LYS A 29 11.24 12.30 5.17
CA LYS A 29 11.17 11.52 6.40
C LYS A 29 10.98 10.03 6.12
N VAL A 30 10.05 9.68 5.24
CA VAL A 30 9.83 8.28 4.83
C VAL A 30 11.06 7.74 4.10
N SER A 31 11.69 8.51 3.20
CA SER A 31 12.94 8.15 2.54
C SER A 31 14.06 7.84 3.54
N LEU A 32 14.20 8.69 4.57
CA LEU A 32 15.20 8.51 5.61
C LEU A 32 15.00 7.20 6.37
N ILE A 33 13.77 6.88 6.77
CA ILE A 33 13.45 5.65 7.50
C ILE A 33 13.68 4.42 6.60
N ALA A 34 13.16 4.45 5.37
CA ALA A 34 13.32 3.37 4.40
C ALA A 34 14.81 3.06 4.12
N GLU A 35 15.63 4.10 3.93
CA GLU A 35 17.06 3.94 3.67
C GLU A 35 17.82 3.40 4.91
N HIS A 36 17.40 3.78 6.12
CA HIS A 36 17.94 3.19 7.35
C HIS A 36 17.56 1.72 7.51
N ILE A 37 16.33 1.34 7.16
CA ILE A 37 15.90 -0.07 7.14
C ILE A 37 16.79 -0.86 6.16
N ARG A 38 16.95 -0.38 4.92
CA ARG A 38 17.84 -1.01 3.93
C ARG A 38 19.26 -1.14 4.47
N GLY A 39 19.81 -0.10 5.09
CA GLY A 39 21.17 -0.10 5.66
C GLY A 39 21.39 -1.09 6.80
N VAL A 40 20.40 -1.29 7.67
CA VAL A 40 20.50 -2.27 8.77
C VAL A 40 20.49 -3.70 8.24
N VAL A 41 19.56 -4.00 7.32
CA VAL A 41 19.41 -5.33 6.73
C VAL A 41 20.63 -5.69 5.86
N ASP A 42 21.13 -4.74 5.07
CA ASP A 42 22.35 -4.86 4.28
C ASP A 42 23.59 -5.13 5.13
N SER A 43 23.74 -4.41 6.25
CA SER A 43 24.87 -4.61 7.16
C SER A 43 24.86 -5.99 7.83
N ALA A 44 23.68 -6.57 8.06
CA ALA A 44 23.56 -7.93 8.58
C ALA A 44 24.00 -8.96 7.54
N SER A 45 23.61 -8.77 6.27
CA SER A 45 23.93 -9.67 5.14
C SER A 45 25.43 -9.86 4.92
N ILE A 46 26.27 -8.90 5.32
CA ILE A 46 27.73 -8.93 5.18
C ILE A 46 28.42 -9.76 6.30
N SER A 47 27.76 -9.97 7.44
CA SER A 47 28.40 -10.58 8.63
C SER A 47 28.37 -12.11 8.70
N ASP A 48 27.43 -12.80 8.03
CA ASP A 48 27.28 -14.28 8.10
C ASP A 48 27.48 -14.97 6.74
N GLY A 49 28.63 -14.70 6.10
CA GLY A 49 28.91 -15.11 4.72
C GLY A 49 29.15 -16.61 4.44
N GLU A 50 28.77 -17.53 5.33
CA GLU A 50 28.96 -18.98 5.10
C GLU A 50 27.66 -19.78 4.93
N ASP A 51 26.49 -19.29 5.38
CA ASP A 51 25.20 -20.01 5.30
C ASP A 51 24.02 -19.08 4.91
N GLY A 52 23.93 -18.73 3.62
CA GLY A 52 22.78 -17.99 3.07
C GLY A 52 22.71 -16.50 3.45
N PRO A 53 21.63 -15.79 3.04
CA PRO A 53 21.49 -14.37 3.33
C PRO A 53 21.25 -14.16 4.84
N ALA A 54 22.17 -13.48 5.51
CA ALA A 54 22.08 -13.25 6.95
C ALA A 54 20.83 -12.44 7.32
N GLU A 55 20.07 -12.96 8.29
CA GLU A 55 18.82 -12.36 8.73
C GLU A 55 19.01 -11.42 9.95
N VAL A 56 18.23 -10.33 9.99
CA VAL A 56 18.09 -9.48 11.17
C VAL A 56 16.73 -9.72 11.82
N SER A 57 16.71 -10.07 13.11
CA SER A 57 15.45 -10.18 13.87
C SER A 57 14.68 -8.86 13.89
N SER A 58 13.34 -8.91 13.97
CA SER A 58 12.50 -7.71 14.04
C SER A 58 12.86 -6.75 15.18
N GLN A 59 13.20 -7.29 16.36
CA GLN A 59 13.59 -6.48 17.52
C GLN A 59 14.89 -5.70 17.25
N LYS A 60 15.91 -6.37 16.70
CA LYS A 60 17.20 -5.73 16.35
C LYS A 60 17.02 -4.68 15.26
N LEU A 61 16.22 -4.96 14.23
CA LEU A 61 15.93 -4.02 13.15
C LEU A 61 15.24 -2.76 13.70
N ALA A 62 14.14 -2.92 14.44
CA ALA A 62 13.39 -1.81 15.03
C ALA A 62 14.27 -0.98 16.00
N MET A 63 15.07 -1.64 16.84
CA MET A 63 15.98 -0.98 17.77
C MET A 63 17.05 -0.15 17.04
N GLU A 64 17.74 -0.71 16.04
CA GLU A 64 18.80 0.00 15.32
C GLU A 64 18.27 1.19 14.53
N VAL A 65 17.10 1.06 13.88
CA VAL A 65 16.47 2.18 13.18
C VAL A 65 16.03 3.25 14.17
N ARG A 66 15.32 2.88 15.25
CA ARG A 66 14.89 3.82 16.30
C ARG A 66 16.06 4.56 16.91
N ARG A 67 17.17 3.87 17.25
CA ARG A 67 18.37 4.47 17.84
C ARG A 67 18.98 5.57 16.97
N ARG A 68 18.91 5.43 15.65
CA ARG A 68 19.51 6.38 14.70
C ARG A 68 18.56 7.49 14.27
N VAL A 69 17.28 7.16 14.12
CA VAL A 69 16.30 8.02 13.46
C VAL A 69 15.42 8.77 14.47
N ALA A 70 15.00 8.14 15.57
CA ALA A 70 14.12 8.78 16.56
C ALA A 70 14.66 10.08 17.17
N PRO A 71 15.98 10.24 17.45
CA PRO A 71 16.52 11.50 17.98
C PRO A 71 16.25 12.72 17.10
N LEU A 72 16.08 12.53 15.78
CA LEU A 72 15.82 13.62 14.84
C LEU A 72 14.40 14.20 14.96
N PHE A 73 13.48 13.43 15.56
CA PHE A 73 12.06 13.76 15.73
C PHE A 73 11.70 14.09 17.19
N ALA A 74 12.63 13.91 18.13
CA ALA A 74 12.33 13.97 19.55
C ALA A 74 11.92 15.36 20.06
N HIS A 75 12.12 16.45 19.31
CA HIS A 75 11.99 17.83 19.81
C HIS A 75 11.30 18.80 18.83
N ALA A 76 10.49 18.34 17.88
CA ALA A 76 9.87 19.22 16.88
C ALA A 76 8.34 19.19 16.81
N ASP A 77 7.67 18.10 17.18
CA ASP A 77 6.21 18.00 17.04
C ASP A 77 5.56 17.90 18.42
N GLY A 78 4.67 18.84 18.72
CA GLY A 78 3.93 18.95 19.98
C GLY A 78 2.92 17.83 20.24
N ASP A 79 2.94 16.77 19.44
CA ASP A 79 2.15 15.56 19.67
C ASP A 79 3.09 14.47 20.20
N GLY A 80 2.84 14.01 21.43
CA GLY A 80 3.55 12.92 22.08
C GLY A 80 3.34 11.55 21.43
N GLN A 81 3.27 11.50 20.10
CA GLN A 81 3.12 10.27 19.33
C GLN A 81 4.47 9.53 19.30
N GLU A 82 4.47 8.30 19.79
CA GLU A 82 5.68 7.47 19.85
C GLU A 82 6.20 7.18 18.43
N PHE A 83 7.47 7.45 18.17
CA PHE A 83 8.12 7.08 16.91
C PHE A 83 8.07 5.56 16.71
N SER A 84 7.22 5.13 15.78
CA SER A 84 7.07 3.72 15.40
C SER A 84 7.67 3.45 14.02
N VAL A 85 8.40 2.34 13.91
CA VAL A 85 9.05 1.86 12.68
C VAL A 85 8.31 0.66 12.10
N SER A 86 7.37 0.06 12.83
CA SER A 86 6.71 -1.19 12.42
C SER A 86 5.98 -1.04 11.09
N GLY A 87 5.19 0.03 10.93
CA GLY A 87 4.48 0.30 9.67
C GLY A 87 5.42 0.52 8.47
N GLU A 88 6.60 1.07 8.71
CA GLU A 88 7.62 1.26 7.67
C GLU A 88 8.30 -0.06 7.29
N ILE A 89 8.60 -0.92 8.27
CA ILE A 89 9.13 -2.27 8.01
C ILE A 89 8.09 -3.08 7.22
N ASP A 90 6.83 -3.07 7.65
CA ASP A 90 5.75 -3.78 6.97
C ASP A 90 5.61 -3.28 5.53
N ALA A 91 5.63 -1.97 5.29
CA ALA A 91 5.60 -1.41 3.94
C ALA A 91 6.79 -1.87 3.08
N MET A 92 8.01 -1.92 3.64
CA MET A 92 9.20 -2.40 2.93
C MET A 92 9.12 -3.89 2.59
N VAL A 93 8.53 -4.72 3.46
CA VAL A 93 8.24 -6.14 3.18
C VAL A 93 7.20 -6.25 2.07
N HIS A 94 6.11 -5.48 2.16
CA HIS A 94 5.06 -5.50 1.14
C HIS A 94 5.57 -5.07 -0.24
N LEU A 95 6.57 -4.19 -0.33
CA LEU A 95 7.20 -3.83 -1.61
C LEU A 95 8.19 -4.89 -2.12
N ASP A 96 8.49 -5.92 -1.33
CA ASP A 96 9.65 -6.81 -1.44
C ASP A 96 10.99 -6.06 -1.59
N GLU A 97 11.10 -4.88 -0.96
CA GLU A 97 12.38 -4.16 -0.79
C GLU A 97 13.30 -4.88 0.19
N ILE A 98 12.69 -5.55 1.18
CA ILE A 98 13.34 -6.49 2.09
C ILE A 98 12.51 -7.78 2.12
N TRP A 99 13.17 -8.90 2.38
CA TRP A 99 12.52 -10.19 2.50
C TRP A 99 12.24 -10.50 3.98
N GLY A 100 11.01 -10.88 4.31
CA GLY A 100 10.67 -11.46 5.60
C GLY A 100 10.76 -12.98 5.58
N ALA A 101 11.63 -13.55 6.41
CA ALA A 101 11.77 -14.99 6.59
C ALA A 101 10.64 -15.56 7.45
N THR A 102 10.32 -16.85 7.24
CA THR A 102 9.26 -17.56 7.98
C THR A 102 9.54 -17.68 9.48
N THR A 103 10.81 -17.58 9.87
CA THR A 103 11.31 -17.58 11.25
C THR A 103 11.21 -16.22 11.94
N GLY A 104 10.78 -15.17 11.24
CA GLY A 104 10.62 -13.80 11.78
C GLY A 104 11.85 -12.89 11.61
N GLY A 105 12.84 -13.31 10.80
CA GLY A 105 13.97 -12.48 10.40
C GLY A 105 13.70 -11.66 9.14
N TYR A 106 14.55 -10.66 8.87
CA TYR A 106 14.54 -9.88 7.65
C TYR A 106 15.89 -9.92 6.94
N ALA A 107 15.88 -10.01 5.61
CA ALA A 107 17.08 -10.04 4.77
C ALA A 107 16.95 -9.12 3.56
N VAL A 108 18.07 -8.82 2.90
CA VAL A 108 18.06 -8.00 1.68
C VAL A 108 17.37 -8.78 0.57
N SER A 109 16.38 -8.18 -0.08
CA SER A 109 15.82 -8.74 -1.31
C SER A 109 16.79 -8.57 -2.48
N PRO A 110 16.91 -9.56 -3.39
CA PRO A 110 17.67 -9.39 -4.63
C PRO A 110 17.20 -8.15 -5.41
N PRO A 111 18.13 -7.41 -6.05
CA PRO A 111 17.77 -6.25 -6.86
C PRO A 111 16.94 -6.67 -8.07
N ARG A 112 15.99 -5.83 -8.44
CA ARG A 112 15.18 -5.98 -9.67
C ARG A 112 14.70 -4.63 -10.17
N LEU A 113 14.44 -4.57 -11.47
CA LEU A 113 13.98 -3.37 -12.15
C LEU A 113 12.52 -3.51 -12.58
N LEU A 114 11.76 -2.44 -12.40
CA LEU A 114 10.36 -2.32 -12.79
C LEU A 114 10.21 -1.05 -13.64
N ALA A 115 9.87 -1.20 -14.91
CA ALA A 115 9.73 -0.06 -15.81
C ALA A 115 8.62 0.90 -15.34
N ILE A 116 8.96 2.19 -15.24
CA ILE A 116 7.98 3.28 -15.07
C ILE A 116 7.55 3.77 -16.45
N ASP A 117 8.53 4.04 -17.30
CA ASP A 117 8.42 4.41 -18.71
C ASP A 117 9.72 4.03 -19.46
N ASP A 118 9.88 4.49 -20.70
CA ASP A 118 11.05 4.19 -21.54
C ASP A 118 12.39 4.73 -20.99
N THR A 119 12.34 5.66 -20.04
CA THR A 119 13.49 6.40 -19.51
C THR A 119 13.69 6.21 -18.02
N MET A 120 12.73 5.65 -17.30
CA MET A 120 12.77 5.51 -15.85
C MET A 120 12.35 4.11 -15.41
N SER A 121 12.95 3.64 -14.32
CA SER A 121 12.51 2.41 -13.64
C SER A 121 12.56 2.55 -12.14
N LEU A 122 11.77 1.75 -11.46
CA LEU A 122 11.89 1.51 -10.03
C LEU A 122 12.99 0.48 -9.80
N LEU A 123 13.92 0.79 -8.89
CA LEU A 123 14.85 -0.17 -8.32
C LEU A 123 14.28 -0.70 -7.02
N ILE A 124 13.98 -2.00 -6.97
CA ILE A 124 13.51 -2.68 -5.77
C ILE A 124 14.58 -3.66 -5.27
N GLY A 125 14.84 -3.71 -3.95
CA GLY A 125 15.85 -4.59 -3.36
C GLY A 125 17.30 -4.09 -3.51
N GLY A 126 18.30 -4.95 -3.41
CA GLY A 126 19.71 -4.56 -3.62
C GLY A 126 20.32 -3.70 -2.50
N GLY A 127 19.79 -3.80 -1.28
CA GLY A 127 20.40 -3.19 -0.10
C GLY A 127 20.33 -1.66 -0.07
N ALA A 128 21.18 -1.05 0.73
CA ALA A 128 21.21 0.41 0.91
C ALA A 128 21.73 1.11 -0.35
N THR A 129 21.16 2.28 -0.66
CA THR A 129 21.59 3.10 -1.79
C THR A 129 23.08 3.38 -1.73
N ARG A 130 23.66 3.63 -0.55
CA ARG A 130 25.09 3.93 -0.37
C ARG A 130 26.05 2.83 -0.83
N VAL A 131 25.62 1.56 -0.85
CA VAL A 131 26.46 0.42 -1.25
C VAL A 131 26.39 0.13 -2.75
N LEU A 132 25.44 0.74 -3.45
CA LEU A 132 25.32 0.60 -4.90
C LEU A 132 26.52 1.25 -5.63
N PRO A 133 26.86 0.75 -6.83
CA PRO A 133 27.86 1.36 -7.71
C PRO A 133 27.65 2.87 -7.87
N LYS A 134 28.75 3.62 -7.93
CA LYS A 134 28.71 5.10 -7.97
C LYS A 134 27.97 5.63 -9.21
N ALA A 135 28.04 4.92 -10.34
CA ALA A 135 27.28 5.23 -11.53
C ALA A 135 25.77 5.19 -11.23
N ILE A 136 25.28 4.06 -10.72
CA ILE A 136 23.88 3.87 -10.33
C ILE A 136 23.41 4.93 -9.32
N ARG A 137 24.17 5.16 -8.24
CA ARG A 137 23.79 6.13 -7.19
C ARG A 137 23.56 7.55 -7.71
N LYS A 138 24.25 7.95 -8.78
CA LYS A 138 24.09 9.30 -9.36
C LYS A 138 22.76 9.48 -10.08
N ASP A 139 22.13 8.39 -10.51
CA ASP A 139 20.91 8.44 -11.31
C ASP A 139 19.67 7.97 -10.53
N ILE A 140 19.84 7.59 -9.26
CA ILE A 140 18.74 7.32 -8.32
C ILE A 140 18.26 8.62 -7.68
N GLU A 141 16.95 8.83 -7.77
CA GLU A 141 16.15 9.73 -6.94
C GLU A 141 15.34 8.89 -5.95
N GLN A 142 15.25 9.33 -4.70
CA GLN A 142 14.47 8.63 -3.67
C GLN A 142 13.32 9.52 -3.16
N ALA A 143 12.09 9.09 -3.43
CA ALA A 143 10.88 9.80 -3.02
C ALA A 143 9.98 8.87 -2.20
N GLY A 144 9.92 9.10 -0.89
CA GLY A 144 9.30 8.18 0.05
C GLY A 144 10.04 6.85 0.04
N ARG A 145 9.31 5.75 -0.20
CA ARG A 145 9.94 4.42 -0.26
C ARG A 145 10.52 4.11 -1.63
N ALA A 146 10.06 4.76 -2.69
CA ALA A 146 10.48 4.49 -4.05
C ALA A 146 11.91 4.99 -4.36
N ARG A 147 12.72 4.14 -5.01
CA ARG A 147 13.97 4.52 -5.67
C ARG A 147 13.74 4.55 -7.17
N ILE A 148 13.67 5.76 -7.73
CA ILE A 148 13.41 6.06 -9.13
C ILE A 148 14.77 6.23 -9.82
N LEU A 149 15.07 5.31 -10.71
CA LEU A 149 16.30 5.30 -11.50
C LEU A 149 16.02 5.91 -12.87
N THR A 150 16.81 6.91 -13.26
CA THR A 150 16.82 7.42 -14.64
C THR A 150 17.76 6.56 -15.47
N MET A 151 17.22 5.87 -16.48
CA MET A 151 17.98 5.00 -17.36
C MET A 151 18.84 5.83 -18.32
N SER A 152 20.09 5.43 -18.47
CA SER A 152 21.03 6.01 -19.43
C SER A 152 21.90 4.89 -19.98
N SER A 153 22.40 5.04 -21.21
CA SER A 153 23.26 4.04 -21.87
C SER A 153 24.56 3.75 -21.11
N SER A 154 24.97 4.64 -20.19
CA SER A 154 26.11 4.40 -19.31
C SER A 154 25.84 3.42 -18.16
N LEU A 155 24.57 3.06 -17.92
CA LEU A 155 24.17 2.16 -16.84
C LEU A 155 23.98 0.72 -17.30
N ASP A 156 23.92 0.45 -18.61
CA ASP A 156 23.62 -0.86 -19.18
C ASP A 156 24.55 -1.97 -18.63
N ALA A 157 25.84 -1.68 -18.50
CA ALA A 157 26.82 -2.63 -17.97
C ALA A 157 26.70 -2.87 -16.45
N GLU A 158 26.19 -1.88 -15.69
CA GLU A 158 26.04 -1.97 -14.23
C GLU A 158 24.78 -2.74 -13.84
N PHE A 159 23.82 -2.87 -14.76
CA PHE A 159 22.59 -3.67 -14.59
C PHE A 159 22.63 -5.00 -15.34
N GLU A 160 23.78 -5.36 -15.94
CA GLU A 160 23.96 -6.67 -16.56
C GLU A 160 23.74 -7.77 -15.51
N GLY A 161 22.64 -8.53 -15.66
CA GLY A 161 22.23 -9.59 -14.73
C GLY A 161 21.24 -9.17 -13.63
N VAL A 162 20.82 -7.90 -13.57
CA VAL A 162 19.69 -7.49 -12.72
C VAL A 162 18.38 -7.77 -13.47
N PRO A 163 17.49 -8.63 -12.93
CA PRO A 163 16.28 -9.03 -13.65
C PRO A 163 15.27 -7.88 -13.76
N GLU A 164 14.71 -7.72 -14.95
CA GLU A 164 13.50 -6.93 -15.17
C GLU A 164 12.27 -7.74 -14.77
N GLN A 165 11.38 -7.13 -13.98
CA GLN A 165 10.14 -7.73 -13.55
C GLN A 165 8.96 -6.96 -14.15
N THR A 166 7.98 -7.68 -14.70
CA THR A 166 6.75 -7.06 -15.19
C THR A 166 5.90 -6.54 -14.03
N LEU A 167 5.14 -5.47 -14.28
CA LEU A 167 4.25 -4.86 -13.29
C LEU A 167 3.23 -5.87 -12.73
N GLN A 168 2.63 -6.70 -13.59
CA GLN A 168 1.66 -7.72 -13.20
C GLN A 168 2.28 -8.78 -12.28
N SER A 169 3.50 -9.23 -12.60
CA SER A 169 4.26 -10.18 -11.78
C SER A 169 4.57 -9.59 -10.41
N TRP A 170 5.02 -8.34 -10.36
CA TRP A 170 5.35 -7.68 -9.10
C TRP A 170 4.13 -7.42 -8.21
N LEU A 171 3.01 -6.98 -8.80
CA LEU A 171 1.74 -6.82 -8.09
C LEU A 171 1.15 -8.15 -7.59
N GLY A 172 1.63 -9.30 -8.10
CA GLY A 172 1.13 -10.62 -7.70
C GLY A 172 -0.29 -10.91 -8.19
N LEU A 173 -0.70 -10.34 -9.33
CA LEU A 173 -2.07 -10.46 -9.81
C LEU A 173 -2.39 -11.89 -10.26
N PRO A 174 -3.47 -12.51 -9.75
CA PRO A 174 -3.84 -13.88 -10.12
C PRO A 174 -4.55 -13.96 -11.49
N ARG A 175 -5.07 -12.84 -12.01
CA ARG A 175 -5.83 -12.74 -13.28
C ARG A 175 -5.59 -11.38 -13.95
N GLU A 176 -6.08 -11.26 -15.19
CA GLU A 176 -5.86 -10.08 -16.05
C GLU A 176 -6.52 -8.79 -15.54
N SER A 177 -7.66 -8.84 -14.83
CA SER A 177 -8.28 -7.64 -14.23
C SER A 177 -9.20 -7.97 -13.04
N ALA A 178 -9.40 -7.00 -12.14
CA ALA A 178 -10.32 -7.14 -11.01
C ALA A 178 -11.79 -7.24 -11.47
N HIS A 179 -12.14 -6.68 -12.62
CA HIS A 179 -13.48 -6.77 -13.20
C HIS A 179 -13.80 -8.20 -13.64
N SER A 180 -12.92 -8.81 -14.45
CA SER A 180 -13.08 -10.19 -14.92
C SER A 180 -13.16 -11.16 -13.73
N TRP A 181 -12.28 -10.97 -12.74
CA TRP A 181 -12.34 -11.75 -11.50
C TRP A 181 -13.68 -11.59 -10.76
N SER A 182 -14.20 -10.36 -10.65
CA SER A 182 -15.43 -10.09 -9.90
C SER A 182 -16.64 -10.75 -10.55
N THR A 183 -16.73 -10.71 -11.88
CA THR A 183 -17.80 -11.38 -12.64
C THR A 183 -17.75 -12.90 -12.44
N ASP A 184 -16.59 -13.51 -12.66
CA ASP A 184 -16.41 -14.96 -12.49
C ASP A 184 -16.67 -15.42 -11.05
N PHE A 185 -16.25 -14.61 -10.07
CA PHE A 185 -16.47 -14.88 -8.65
C PHE A 185 -17.97 -14.85 -8.31
N LEU A 186 -18.68 -13.83 -8.77
CA LEU A 186 -20.12 -13.71 -8.57
C LEU A 186 -20.90 -14.84 -9.26
N GLU A 187 -20.45 -15.33 -10.40
CA GLU A 187 -21.08 -16.46 -11.10
C GLU A 187 -20.79 -17.81 -10.43
N SER A 188 -19.58 -18.00 -9.91
CA SER A 188 -19.16 -19.27 -9.30
C SER A 188 -19.62 -19.46 -7.86
N ILE A 189 -19.83 -18.38 -7.10
CA ILE A 189 -20.22 -18.46 -5.70
C ILE A 189 -21.68 -18.92 -5.53
N LYS A 190 -21.85 -19.98 -4.74
CA LYS A 190 -23.16 -20.53 -4.39
C LYS A 190 -23.65 -19.89 -3.09
N LEU A 191 -24.82 -19.26 -3.14
CA LEU A 191 -25.49 -18.73 -1.95
C LEU A 191 -26.39 -19.80 -1.35
N THR A 192 -26.39 -19.92 -0.02
CA THR A 192 -27.24 -20.85 0.73
C THR A 192 -28.19 -20.07 1.65
N GLY A 193 -29.26 -20.71 2.14
CA GLY A 193 -30.12 -20.07 3.13
C GLY A 193 -29.32 -19.67 4.38
N PRO A 194 -29.64 -18.53 5.02
CA PRO A 194 -29.01 -18.12 6.28
C PRO A 194 -29.18 -19.20 7.35
N LEU A 195 -28.14 -19.43 8.16
CA LEU A 195 -28.33 -19.94 9.51
C LEU A 195 -28.97 -18.83 10.37
N ASP A 196 -29.75 -19.21 11.39
CA ASP A 196 -30.60 -18.28 12.14
C ASP A 196 -29.81 -17.08 12.72
N ASP A 197 -28.55 -17.27 13.10
CA ASP A 197 -27.68 -16.25 13.69
C ASP A 197 -26.87 -15.44 12.65
N GLU A 198 -26.70 -15.93 11.43
CA GLU A 198 -25.89 -15.29 10.39
C GLU A 198 -26.60 -14.08 9.75
N ALA A 199 -27.94 -14.11 9.72
CA ALA A 199 -28.74 -13.02 9.20
C ALA A 199 -28.90 -11.85 10.18
N GLU A 200 -28.62 -12.06 11.47
CA GLU A 200 -28.79 -11.06 12.50
C GLU A 200 -27.68 -9.98 12.45
N ASN A 201 -28.07 -8.71 12.63
CA ASN A 201 -27.16 -7.57 12.70
C ASN A 201 -26.26 -7.38 11.46
N LEU A 202 -26.65 -7.90 10.31
CA LEU A 202 -25.96 -7.65 9.05
C LEU A 202 -26.09 -6.18 8.63
N LEU A 203 -24.95 -5.60 8.26
CA LEU A 203 -24.87 -4.33 7.57
C LEU A 203 -24.64 -4.61 6.09
N VAL A 204 -25.48 -4.05 5.23
CA VAL A 204 -25.37 -4.14 3.78
C VAL A 204 -24.69 -2.88 3.26
N LEU A 205 -23.83 -3.07 2.26
CA LEU A 205 -23.23 -1.98 1.52
C LEU A 205 -24.31 -1.31 0.66
N ASN A 206 -24.55 -0.03 0.91
CA ASN A 206 -25.41 0.83 0.11
C ASN A 206 -24.62 2.06 -0.33
N GLU A 207 -24.41 2.19 -1.64
CA GLU A 207 -23.52 3.20 -2.23
C GLU A 207 -22.15 3.22 -1.54
N ARG A 208 -21.92 4.19 -0.64
CA ARG A 208 -20.65 4.39 0.07
C ARG A 208 -20.69 4.08 1.57
N SER A 209 -21.77 3.49 2.07
CA SER A 209 -21.94 3.28 3.52
C SER A 209 -22.48 1.89 3.84
N TRP A 210 -22.14 1.42 5.04
CA TRP A 210 -22.66 0.18 5.59
C TRP A 210 -23.89 0.49 6.45
N GLY A 211 -25.05 0.01 6.03
CA GLY A 211 -26.32 0.28 6.70
C GLY A 211 -27.09 -1.00 7.05
N PRO A 212 -27.99 -0.97 8.05
CA PRO A 212 -28.85 -2.12 8.35
C PRO A 212 -29.66 -2.57 7.13
N VAL A 213 -29.87 -3.88 6.97
CA VAL A 213 -30.66 -4.46 5.85
C VAL A 213 -32.01 -3.74 5.69
N ALA A 214 -32.72 -3.49 6.79
CA ALA A 214 -34.03 -2.83 6.80
C ALA A 214 -34.03 -1.40 6.22
N LYS A 215 -32.87 -0.75 6.16
CA LYS A 215 -32.69 0.61 5.62
C LYS A 215 -32.12 0.60 4.19
N CYS A 216 -31.96 -0.57 3.57
CA CYS A 216 -31.46 -0.68 2.21
C CYS A 216 -32.44 -0.01 1.24
N THR A 217 -31.97 1.00 0.51
CA THR A 217 -32.69 1.68 -0.57
C THR A 217 -32.15 1.21 -1.93
N GLY A 218 -32.98 1.21 -2.97
CA GLY A 218 -32.56 0.84 -4.34
C GLY A 218 -32.92 -0.59 -4.76
N PRO A 219 -32.39 -1.07 -5.91
CA PRO A 219 -32.79 -2.36 -6.50
C PRO A 219 -32.36 -3.53 -5.62
N LEU A 220 -33.30 -4.41 -5.26
CA LEU A 220 -32.99 -5.62 -4.50
C LEU A 220 -32.21 -6.63 -5.35
N GLY A 221 -31.53 -7.57 -4.70
CA GLY A 221 -30.69 -8.58 -5.34
C GLY A 221 -29.38 -8.80 -4.60
N ARG A 222 -28.32 -9.17 -5.33
CA ARG A 222 -27.00 -9.43 -4.76
C ARG A 222 -26.40 -8.16 -4.14
N ARG A 223 -25.91 -8.31 -2.91
CA ARG A 223 -25.33 -7.24 -2.10
C ARG A 223 -24.17 -7.74 -1.26
N LEU A 224 -23.19 -6.87 -1.06
CA LEU A 224 -22.13 -7.10 -0.09
C LEU A 224 -22.67 -6.79 1.31
N ALA A 225 -22.38 -7.65 2.26
CA ALA A 225 -22.76 -7.49 3.65
C ALA A 225 -21.56 -7.73 4.58
N ARG A 226 -21.63 -7.18 5.78
CA ARG A 226 -20.67 -7.45 6.85
C ARG A 226 -21.37 -7.55 8.20
N ARG A 227 -20.78 -8.33 9.10
CA ARG A 227 -21.21 -8.48 10.49
C ARG A 227 -20.04 -8.12 11.40
N ALA A 228 -20.29 -7.26 12.39
CA ALA A 228 -19.30 -6.98 13.43
C ALA A 228 -19.11 -8.23 14.30
N VAL A 229 -17.85 -8.57 14.57
CA VAL A 229 -17.46 -9.69 15.43
C VAL A 229 -16.32 -9.27 16.34
N SER A 230 -16.10 -10.00 17.44
CA SER A 230 -14.91 -9.84 18.28
C SER A 230 -14.01 -11.05 18.07
N ILE A 231 -12.75 -10.81 17.73
CA ILE A 231 -11.72 -11.85 17.59
C ILE A 231 -10.65 -11.55 18.63
N TYR A 232 -10.52 -12.44 19.63
CA TYR A 232 -9.61 -12.25 20.78
C TYR A 232 -9.78 -10.90 21.50
N GLY A 233 -11.02 -10.41 21.61
CA GLY A 233 -11.33 -9.12 22.23
C GLY A 233 -11.19 -7.90 21.31
N ASN A 234 -10.66 -8.07 20.09
CA ASN A 234 -10.51 -6.98 19.13
C ASN A 234 -11.73 -6.88 18.18
N PRO A 235 -12.26 -5.68 17.93
CA PRO A 235 -13.28 -5.46 16.92
C PRO A 235 -12.81 -5.91 15.53
N SER A 236 -13.63 -6.71 14.86
CA SER A 236 -13.37 -7.17 13.49
C SER A 236 -14.69 -7.33 12.72
N PHE A 237 -14.59 -7.68 11.44
CA PHE A 237 -15.75 -7.89 10.57
C PHE A 237 -15.64 -9.21 9.83
N GLN A 238 -16.75 -9.94 9.79
CA GLN A 238 -16.96 -11.01 8.83
C GLN A 238 -17.71 -10.47 7.62
N TYR A 239 -17.33 -10.91 6.43
CA TYR A 239 -17.89 -10.45 5.17
C TYR A 239 -18.72 -11.54 4.51
N TYR A 240 -19.78 -11.09 3.84
CA TYR A 240 -20.76 -11.96 3.22
C TYR A 240 -21.19 -11.38 1.87
N LEU A 241 -21.49 -12.26 0.92
CA LEU A 241 -22.31 -11.93 -0.23
C LEU A 241 -23.71 -12.44 0.05
N CYS A 242 -24.72 -11.58 -0.07
CA CYS A 242 -26.12 -11.95 0.20
C CYS A 242 -27.04 -11.60 -0.97
N ASN A 243 -28.16 -12.29 -1.08
CA ASN A 243 -29.26 -11.95 -1.97
C ASN A 243 -30.40 -11.35 -1.15
N LEU A 244 -30.77 -10.11 -1.45
CA LEU A 244 -31.90 -9.43 -0.82
C LEU A 244 -33.16 -9.60 -1.66
N LYS A 245 -34.29 -9.84 -0.99
CA LYS A 245 -35.61 -9.95 -1.61
C LYS A 245 -36.65 -9.22 -0.77
N ALA A 246 -37.69 -8.72 -1.42
CA ALA A 246 -38.82 -8.11 -0.72
C ALA A 246 -39.64 -9.20 -0.01
N ARG A 247 -39.86 -9.04 1.29
CA ARG A 247 -40.84 -9.82 2.06
C ARG A 247 -42.16 -9.06 2.18
N ALA A 248 -43.19 -9.74 2.70
CA ALA A 248 -44.49 -9.14 2.98
C ALA A 248 -44.32 -7.80 3.74
N GLY A 249 -44.91 -6.72 3.21
CA GLY A 249 -44.71 -5.36 3.71
C GLY A 249 -43.59 -4.57 3.02
N ASN A 250 -43.01 -5.07 1.92
CA ASN A 250 -41.94 -4.43 1.13
C ASN A 250 -40.62 -4.19 1.88
N PHE A 251 -40.41 -4.85 3.01
CA PHE A 251 -39.14 -4.77 3.71
C PHE A 251 -38.11 -5.71 3.07
N PRO A 252 -36.88 -5.23 2.79
CA PRO A 252 -35.81 -6.08 2.30
C PRO A 252 -35.42 -7.11 3.36
N ALA A 253 -35.30 -8.37 2.96
CA ALA A 253 -34.82 -9.46 3.80
C ALA A 253 -33.76 -10.27 3.06
N VAL A 254 -32.83 -10.86 3.80
CA VAL A 254 -31.82 -11.78 3.26
C VAL A 254 -32.50 -13.11 2.93
N GLU A 255 -32.48 -13.51 1.66
CA GLU A 255 -32.99 -14.80 1.18
C GLU A 255 -31.90 -15.88 1.27
N SER A 256 -30.67 -15.51 0.89
CA SER A 256 -29.52 -16.40 0.87
C SER A 256 -28.23 -15.62 1.09
N LEU A 257 -27.22 -16.23 1.67
CA LEU A 257 -25.89 -15.65 1.83
C LEU A 257 -24.78 -16.70 1.68
N ALA A 258 -23.57 -16.20 1.47
CA ALA A 258 -22.33 -16.97 1.54
C ALA A 258 -21.27 -16.11 2.22
N ARG A 259 -20.50 -16.71 3.12
CA ARG A 259 -19.34 -16.05 3.72
C ARG A 259 -18.22 -15.95 2.69
N ILE A 260 -17.56 -14.80 2.65
CA ILE A 260 -16.43 -14.52 1.76
C ILE A 260 -15.25 -13.97 2.58
N ASP A 261 -14.06 -14.04 2.00
CA ASP A 261 -12.87 -13.47 2.60
C ASP A 261 -12.89 -11.93 2.58
N ARG A 262 -12.11 -11.31 3.48
CA ARG A 262 -11.95 -9.86 3.55
C ARG A 262 -11.42 -9.27 2.25
N GLN A 263 -10.42 -9.90 1.62
CA GLN A 263 -9.82 -9.39 0.38
C GLN A 263 -10.79 -9.54 -0.80
N GLU A 264 -11.58 -10.61 -0.84
CA GLU A 264 -12.67 -10.79 -1.81
C GLU A 264 -13.73 -9.68 -1.66
N ALA A 265 -14.12 -9.39 -0.42
CA ALA A 265 -15.07 -8.31 -0.13
C ALA A 265 -14.54 -6.94 -0.56
N ARG A 266 -13.26 -6.64 -0.28
CA ARG A 266 -12.60 -5.40 -0.73
C ARG A 266 -12.58 -5.29 -2.26
N ARG A 267 -12.26 -6.39 -2.94
CA ARG A 267 -12.24 -6.43 -4.41
C ARG A 267 -13.63 -6.17 -5.01
N LEU A 268 -14.71 -6.63 -4.37
CA LEU A 268 -16.09 -6.43 -4.81
C LEU A 268 -16.69 -5.06 -4.47
N GLN A 269 -16.27 -4.41 -3.38
CA GLN A 269 -16.81 -3.12 -2.92
C GLN A 269 -17.02 -2.08 -4.04
N PRO A 270 -15.99 -1.73 -4.83
CA PRO A 270 -16.14 -0.68 -5.82
C PRO A 270 -17.13 -1.06 -6.92
N PHE A 271 -17.16 -2.33 -7.35
CA PHE A 271 -18.07 -2.83 -8.38
C PHE A 271 -19.52 -2.94 -7.92
N MET A 272 -19.75 -3.26 -6.65
CA MET A 272 -21.11 -3.37 -6.09
C MET A 272 -21.69 -2.02 -5.62
N SER A 273 -20.84 -1.00 -5.45
CA SER A 273 -21.24 0.36 -5.10
C SER A 273 -21.69 1.21 -6.30
N SER A 274 -21.22 0.87 -7.50
CA SER A 274 -21.55 1.60 -8.73
C SER A 274 -22.90 1.12 -9.28
N SER A 275 -23.83 2.04 -9.49
CA SER A 275 -25.12 1.75 -10.16
C SER A 275 -24.96 1.45 -11.65
N GLU A 276 -23.78 1.71 -12.21
CA GLU A 276 -23.45 1.53 -13.62
C GLU A 276 -22.29 0.54 -13.76
N ASN A 277 -22.29 -0.27 -14.83
CA ASN A 277 -21.21 -1.19 -15.23
C ASN A 277 -19.92 -0.45 -15.66
N CYS A 278 -19.59 0.66 -15.00
CA CYS A 278 -18.45 1.51 -15.27
C CYS A 278 -17.26 1.10 -14.39
N ARG A 279 -16.05 1.24 -14.92
CA ARG A 279 -14.82 1.05 -14.16
C ARG A 279 -14.77 2.03 -12.98
N PRO A 280 -14.46 1.58 -11.75
CA PRO A 280 -14.39 2.47 -10.60
C PRO A 280 -13.40 3.60 -10.84
N THR A 281 -13.79 4.83 -10.50
CA THR A 281 -12.95 6.01 -10.72
C THR A 281 -12.14 6.36 -9.46
N VAL A 282 -10.84 6.56 -9.66
CA VAL A 282 -9.89 7.05 -8.66
C VAL A 282 -9.58 8.50 -8.96
N ARG A 283 -9.68 9.37 -7.96
CA ARG A 283 -9.33 10.78 -8.11
C ARG A 283 -7.83 10.94 -7.98
N CYS A 284 -7.24 11.66 -8.92
CA CYS A 284 -5.83 12.00 -8.92
C CYS A 284 -5.67 13.52 -9.01
N GLU A 285 -5.02 14.12 -8.03
CA GLU A 285 -4.66 15.53 -8.00
C GLU A 285 -3.15 15.66 -8.19
N THR A 286 -2.71 16.55 -9.08
CA THR A 286 -1.28 16.79 -9.33
C THR A 286 -0.88 18.14 -8.73
N SER A 287 0.06 18.17 -7.80
CA SER A 287 0.53 19.42 -7.16
C SER A 287 2.05 19.44 -7.06
N GLY A 288 2.69 20.19 -7.97
CA GLY A 288 4.13 20.36 -7.98
C GLY A 288 4.89 19.02 -8.12
N PRO A 289 5.79 18.66 -7.18
CA PRO A 289 6.55 17.42 -7.24
C PRO A 289 5.75 16.19 -6.78
N GLU A 290 4.53 16.38 -6.27
CA GLU A 290 3.68 15.33 -5.70
C GLU A 290 2.44 15.07 -6.56
N ILE A 291 1.96 13.83 -6.50
CA ILE A 291 0.60 13.48 -6.90
C ILE A 291 -0.14 12.85 -5.73
N CYS A 292 -1.41 13.19 -5.60
CA CYS A 292 -2.32 12.70 -4.57
C CYS A 292 -3.35 11.78 -5.21
N ILE A 293 -3.43 10.55 -4.73
CA ILE A 293 -4.44 9.56 -5.12
C ILE A 293 -5.43 9.42 -3.97
N GLU A 294 -6.69 9.78 -4.22
CA GLU A 294 -7.79 9.60 -3.26
C GLU A 294 -8.57 8.33 -3.61
N LEU A 295 -8.48 7.35 -2.72
CA LEU A 295 -9.21 6.10 -2.80
C LEU A 295 -10.46 6.17 -1.93
N SER A 296 -11.62 5.87 -2.52
CA SER A 296 -12.88 5.74 -1.78
C SER A 296 -12.99 4.41 -1.03
N TRP A 297 -12.20 3.42 -1.43
CA TRP A 297 -12.23 2.05 -0.90
C TRP A 297 -10.82 1.49 -0.77
N PRO A 298 -10.57 0.61 0.21
CA PRO A 298 -9.32 -0.13 0.29
C PRO A 298 -9.10 -1.01 -0.94
N LEU A 299 -7.90 -0.95 -1.51
CA LEU A 299 -7.46 -1.98 -2.46
C LEU A 299 -7.25 -3.31 -1.71
N PRO A 300 -7.67 -4.45 -2.29
CA PRO A 300 -7.37 -5.77 -1.74
C PRO A 300 -5.87 -6.08 -1.78
N GLU A 301 -5.44 -7.07 -1.00
CA GLU A 301 -4.13 -7.72 -1.21
C GLU A 301 -4.24 -8.78 -2.32
N PRO A 302 -3.22 -8.90 -3.18
CA PRO A 302 -1.94 -8.15 -3.16
C PRO A 302 -1.95 -6.79 -3.89
N GLU A 303 -3.08 -6.36 -4.46
CA GLU A 303 -3.21 -5.17 -5.30
C GLU A 303 -2.82 -3.85 -4.62
N ASN A 304 -2.95 -3.76 -3.30
CA ASN A 304 -2.57 -2.57 -2.52
C ASN A 304 -1.05 -2.33 -2.46
N LYS A 305 -0.21 -3.27 -2.93
CA LYS A 305 1.25 -3.19 -2.93
C LYS A 305 1.80 -1.86 -3.45
N LEU A 306 1.22 -1.33 -4.53
CA LEU A 306 1.64 -0.05 -5.12
C LEU A 306 1.50 1.15 -4.17
N LEU A 307 0.54 1.11 -3.24
CA LEU A 307 0.28 2.20 -2.30
C LEU A 307 1.42 2.41 -1.32
N HIS A 308 2.21 1.36 -1.07
CA HIS A 308 3.37 1.41 -0.17
C HIS A 308 4.56 2.18 -0.78
N LEU A 309 4.58 2.43 -2.10
CA LEU A 309 5.63 3.25 -2.73
C LEU A 309 5.60 4.72 -2.22
N GLY A 310 4.39 5.20 -1.92
CA GLY A 310 4.13 6.57 -1.51
C GLY A 310 4.19 6.78 0.00
N TRP A 311 3.55 7.84 0.47
CA TRP A 311 3.41 8.18 1.89
C TRP A 311 2.01 8.74 2.16
N MET A 312 1.72 8.96 3.43
CA MET A 312 0.53 9.63 3.89
C MET A 312 0.91 10.73 4.86
N TYR A 313 0.19 11.84 4.83
CA TYR A 313 0.29 12.82 5.90
C TYR A 313 -0.40 12.26 7.17
N PRO A 314 0.09 12.62 8.37
CA PRO A 314 -0.60 12.30 9.61
C PRO A 314 -2.03 12.88 9.57
N VAL A 315 -3.03 12.01 9.74
CA VAL A 315 -4.44 12.41 9.86
C VAL A 315 -4.88 12.09 11.29
N PRO A 316 -5.62 12.99 11.97
CA PRO A 316 -6.17 12.68 13.29
C PRO A 316 -7.03 11.40 13.25
N GLU A 317 -6.99 10.63 14.33
CA GLU A 317 -7.74 9.37 14.45
C GLU A 317 -9.22 9.61 14.14
N CYS A 318 -9.73 8.92 13.11
CA CYS A 318 -11.12 8.99 12.69
C CYS A 318 -11.71 7.58 12.68
N ASP A 319 -12.94 7.44 13.20
CA ASP A 319 -13.67 6.16 13.26
C ASP A 319 -13.95 5.55 11.87
N ASN A 320 -13.89 6.36 10.81
CA ASN A 320 -13.96 5.89 9.42
C ASN A 320 -12.74 6.39 8.62
N PRO A 321 -11.78 5.51 8.29
CA PRO A 321 -10.54 5.91 7.62
C PRO A 321 -10.70 6.19 6.11
N TRP A 322 -11.90 6.05 5.54
CA TRP A 322 -12.16 6.21 4.11
C TRP A 322 -13.10 7.40 3.82
N PRO A 323 -12.86 8.20 2.77
CA PRO A 323 -11.80 8.06 1.75
C PRO A 323 -10.39 8.37 2.28
N GLN A 324 -9.38 7.74 1.69
CA GLN A 324 -7.98 7.86 2.11
C GLN A 324 -7.12 8.45 0.99
N LYS A 325 -6.21 9.36 1.36
CA LYS A 325 -5.30 10.04 0.44
C LYS A 325 -3.89 9.47 0.56
N TYR A 326 -3.30 9.13 -0.58
CA TYR A 326 -1.94 8.64 -0.72
C TYR A 326 -1.14 9.58 -1.62
N TYR A 327 0.09 9.87 -1.22
CA TYR A 327 0.96 10.83 -1.92
C TYR A 327 2.16 10.11 -2.51
N PHE A 328 2.54 10.48 -3.73
CA PHE A 328 3.64 9.88 -4.47
C PHE A 328 4.44 10.95 -5.20
N SER A 329 5.67 10.62 -5.62
CA SER A 329 6.39 11.45 -6.58
C SER A 329 5.60 11.54 -7.89
N ALA A 330 5.52 12.74 -8.46
CA ALA A 330 4.88 12.96 -9.76
C ALA A 330 5.52 12.11 -10.89
N LYS A 331 6.79 11.73 -10.74
CA LYS A 331 7.47 10.82 -11.68
C LYS A 331 6.89 9.41 -11.70
N LEU A 332 6.20 8.99 -10.64
CA LEU A 332 5.52 7.69 -10.58
C LEU A 332 4.16 7.70 -11.27
N TYR A 333 3.70 8.85 -11.78
CA TYR A 333 2.39 8.94 -12.41
C TYR A 333 2.17 7.90 -13.53
N PRO A 334 3.09 7.73 -14.52
CA PRO A 334 2.88 6.74 -15.59
C PRO A 334 2.76 5.32 -15.05
N PHE A 335 3.60 4.98 -14.06
CA PHE A 335 3.58 3.69 -13.39
C PHE A 335 2.26 3.43 -12.65
N LEU A 336 1.81 4.40 -11.86
CA LEU A 336 0.57 4.31 -11.08
C LEU A 336 -0.66 4.26 -12.00
N ALA A 337 -0.62 5.00 -13.11
CA ALA A 337 -1.67 4.97 -14.13
C ALA A 337 -1.80 3.60 -14.78
N ASN A 338 -0.67 3.02 -15.20
CA ASN A 338 -0.64 1.67 -15.75
C ASN A 338 -1.09 0.63 -14.72
N ALA A 339 -0.61 0.72 -13.47
CA ALA A 339 -1.00 -0.20 -12.40
C ALA A 339 -2.51 -0.16 -12.14
N LEU A 340 -3.09 1.03 -12.00
CA LEU A 340 -4.53 1.18 -11.75
C LEU A 340 -5.38 0.73 -12.95
N ASP A 341 -4.93 0.96 -14.19
CA ASP A 341 -5.63 0.47 -15.38
C ASP A 341 -5.66 -1.06 -15.45
N ILE A 342 -4.53 -1.72 -15.18
CA ILE A 342 -4.46 -3.20 -15.08
C ILE A 342 -5.41 -3.71 -14.00
N LEU A 343 -5.50 -3.01 -12.87
CA LEU A 343 -6.43 -3.33 -11.79
C LEU A 343 -7.91 -3.05 -12.15
N GLY A 344 -8.18 -2.42 -13.30
CA GLY A 344 -9.53 -2.14 -13.79
C GLY A 344 -10.12 -0.84 -13.27
N TYR A 345 -9.30 0.07 -12.74
CA TYR A 345 -9.71 1.40 -12.28
C TYR A 345 -9.49 2.44 -13.39
N SER A 346 -10.34 3.47 -13.40
CA SER A 346 -10.13 4.67 -14.22
C SER A 346 -9.55 5.79 -13.36
N LEU A 347 -8.56 6.51 -13.89
CA LEU A 347 -8.02 7.71 -13.23
C LEU A 347 -8.73 8.95 -13.75
N ASN A 348 -9.26 9.77 -12.83
CA ASN A 348 -9.78 11.09 -13.14
C ASN A 348 -8.79 12.14 -12.63
N ILE A 349 -8.17 12.85 -13.57
CA ILE A 349 -7.10 13.82 -13.30
C ILE A 349 -7.73 15.18 -13.07
N HIS A 350 -7.47 15.74 -11.89
CA HIS A 350 -7.73 17.13 -11.57
C HIS A 350 -6.39 17.87 -11.48
N THR A 351 -6.14 18.75 -12.44
CA THR A 351 -5.03 19.69 -12.37
C THR A 351 -5.47 20.88 -11.51
N SER A 352 -4.85 21.04 -10.34
CA SER A 352 -5.08 22.16 -9.42
C SER A 352 -4.36 23.43 -9.84
#